data_AF-A0A8S1HN12-F1
#
_entry.id   AF-A0A8S1HN12-F1
#
_cell.length_a   1.000
_cell.length_b   1.000
_cell.length_c   1.000
_cell.angle_alpha   90.00
_cell.angle_beta   90.00
_cell.angle_gamma   90.00
#
_symmetry.space_group_name_H-M   'P 1'
#
loop_
_entity.id
_entity.type
_entity.pdbx_description
1 polymer ?
#
loop_
_entity_poly.entity_id
_entity_poly.type
_entity_poly.pdbx_seq_one_letter_code
_entity_poly.pdbx_strand_id
1 'polypeptide(L)'
;MSPTTSATPQLEDPAKTAKKTRKRKYKKKANDDTEYTETRKEVDKLRERLGGKKKRGKDDDRAYFTFKNDRVVITSCESHTNIITRALENQVNRCYQIDIRNDTIQTSWRCCLCHLGSAQRELGDLFGPYYMTPSSSPSSSTSPWPTFLCKKPKAENIMDVEVWMHGDCVLWAPDIQLNGNHLTNLNVKLKQFWGQHCAVCSKVGASIPVLGTENVLHFPCAVQKGYKLDEGRLTCEPR
;
A
#
# COMPACT_ATOMS: atom_id res chain seq x y z
N MET A 1 -108.24 -1.18 -33.92
CA MET A 1 -107.59 0.13 -34.14
C MET A 1 -106.11 -0.05 -33.84
N SER A 2 -105.21 0.32 -34.77
CA SER A 2 -103.75 0.35 -34.55
C SER A 2 -103.38 1.43 -33.53
N PRO A 3 -102.27 1.33 -32.76
CA PRO A 3 -100.87 1.41 -33.23
C PRO A 3 -99.95 0.26 -32.68
N THR A 4 -98.61 0.24 -32.77
CA THR A 4 -97.59 0.56 -33.83
C THR A 4 -96.17 0.26 -33.25
N THR A 5 -95.16 -0.10 -34.07
CA THR A 5 -93.69 -0.25 -33.77
C THR A 5 -93.26 -1.30 -32.72
N SER A 6 -92.07 -1.95 -32.75
CA SER A 6 -90.98 -2.02 -33.75
C SER A 6 -89.93 -3.12 -33.42
N ALA A 7 -89.38 -3.75 -34.47
CA ALA A 7 -88.01 -4.29 -34.65
C ALA A 7 -87.20 -4.99 -33.51
N THR A 8 -86.70 -6.20 -33.85
CA THR A 8 -85.58 -6.94 -33.22
C THR A 8 -84.23 -6.19 -33.36
N PRO A 9 -83.23 -6.46 -32.49
CA PRO A 9 -82.21 -7.46 -32.86
C PRO A 9 -81.62 -8.29 -31.69
N GLN A 10 -80.90 -9.37 -32.02
CA GLN A 10 -80.04 -10.09 -31.07
C GLN A 10 -78.67 -9.41 -30.91
N LEU A 11 -78.09 -9.47 -29.71
CA LEU A 11 -76.66 -9.24 -29.46
C LEU A 11 -76.17 -10.13 -28.30
N GLU A 12 -74.99 -10.72 -28.47
CA GLU A 12 -74.36 -11.70 -27.57
C GLU A 12 -73.49 -11.06 -26.45
N ASP A 13 -72.98 -11.91 -25.55
CA ASP A 13 -72.26 -11.54 -24.32
C ASP A 13 -71.01 -10.65 -24.51
N PRO A 14 -70.84 -9.57 -23.71
CA PRO A 14 -69.63 -8.77 -23.71
C PRO A 14 -68.51 -9.40 -22.86
N ALA A 15 -67.57 -10.07 -23.54
CA ALA A 15 -66.31 -10.53 -22.95
C ALA A 15 -65.48 -9.39 -22.33
N LYS A 16 -65.17 -9.48 -21.03
CA LYS A 16 -64.31 -8.52 -20.32
C LYS A 16 -62.82 -8.77 -20.61
N THR A 17 -62.33 -8.19 -21.70
CA THR A 17 -60.91 -8.29 -22.11
C THR A 17 -59.96 -7.50 -21.19
N ALA A 18 -58.86 -8.14 -20.79
CA ALA A 18 -57.82 -7.52 -19.98
C ALA A 18 -57.01 -6.47 -20.78
N LYS A 19 -56.91 -5.24 -20.26
CA LYS A 19 -56.16 -4.14 -20.88
C LYS A 19 -54.64 -4.41 -20.86
N LYS A 20 -54.07 -4.82 -22.00
CA LYS A 20 -52.62 -4.92 -22.20
C LYS A 20 -51.99 -3.53 -22.30
N THR A 21 -51.28 -3.09 -21.26
CA THR A 21 -50.45 -1.87 -21.31
C THR A 21 -49.27 -2.04 -22.27
N ARG A 22 -49.26 -1.26 -23.36
CA ARG A 22 -48.16 -1.21 -24.34
C ARG A 22 -46.89 -0.63 -23.71
N LYS A 23 -46.00 -1.48 -23.19
CA LYS A 23 -44.63 -1.07 -22.83
C LYS A 23 -43.86 -0.70 -24.09
N ARG A 24 -43.48 0.59 -24.22
CA ARG A 24 -42.59 1.08 -25.30
C ARG A 24 -41.25 0.32 -25.22
N LYS A 25 -40.88 -0.40 -26.29
CA LYS A 25 -39.54 -0.99 -26.41
C LYS A 25 -38.51 0.13 -26.65
N TYR A 26 -37.72 0.46 -25.64
CA TYR A 26 -36.53 1.29 -25.81
C TYR A 26 -35.47 0.49 -26.59
N LYS A 27 -35.19 0.91 -27.83
CA LYS A 27 -34.15 0.29 -28.66
C LYS A 27 -32.79 0.81 -28.20
N LYS A 28 -32.16 0.10 -27.25
CA LYS A 28 -30.81 0.46 -26.75
C LYS A 28 -29.85 0.46 -27.94
N LYS A 29 -29.18 1.61 -28.16
CA LYS A 29 -28.20 1.80 -29.23
C LYS A 29 -27.08 0.77 -29.02
N ALA A 30 -26.78 -0.03 -30.05
CA ALA A 30 -25.61 -0.90 -30.02
C ALA A 30 -24.37 0.00 -30.09
N ASN A 31 -23.74 0.20 -28.94
CA ASN A 31 -22.32 0.57 -28.94
C ASN A 31 -21.54 -0.70 -29.18
N ASP A 32 -20.46 -0.61 -29.95
CA ASP A 32 -19.54 -1.72 -30.11
C ASP A 32 -18.82 -1.94 -28.78
N ASP A 33 -19.02 -3.11 -28.19
CA ASP A 33 -18.66 -3.44 -26.80
C ASP A 33 -17.95 -4.81 -26.78
N THR A 34 -17.14 -5.04 -27.83
CA THR A 34 -16.32 -6.25 -28.05
C THR A 34 -15.52 -6.59 -26.80
N GLU A 35 -14.78 -5.62 -26.26
CA GLU A 35 -14.01 -5.70 -25.01
C GLU A 35 -14.86 -6.16 -23.81
N TYR A 36 -16.07 -5.60 -23.63
CA TYR A 36 -16.99 -6.02 -22.56
C TYR A 36 -17.49 -7.45 -22.75
N THR A 37 -17.77 -7.88 -23.99
CA THR A 37 -18.16 -9.26 -24.27
C THR A 37 -17.02 -10.26 -24.14
N GLU A 38 -15.77 -9.84 -24.38
CA GLU A 38 -14.57 -10.66 -24.23
C GLU A 38 -14.19 -10.80 -22.75
N THR A 39 -14.13 -9.70 -22.02
CA THR A 39 -13.97 -9.68 -20.54
C THR A 39 -14.97 -10.62 -19.87
N ARG A 40 -16.25 -10.59 -20.31
CA ARG A 40 -17.27 -11.50 -19.78
C ARG A 40 -16.98 -12.97 -20.08
N LYS A 41 -16.56 -13.31 -21.31
CA LYS A 41 -16.17 -14.69 -21.67
C LYS A 41 -14.96 -15.16 -20.88
N GLU A 42 -14.03 -14.28 -20.54
CA GLU A 42 -12.88 -14.62 -19.69
C GLU A 42 -13.28 -14.84 -18.23
N VAL A 43 -14.16 -14.00 -17.68
CA VAL A 43 -14.77 -14.22 -16.35
C VAL A 43 -15.53 -15.55 -16.31
N ASP A 44 -16.26 -15.91 -17.36
CA ASP A 44 -16.97 -17.19 -17.44
C ASP A 44 -15.99 -18.38 -17.57
N LYS A 45 -14.93 -18.28 -18.37
CA LYS A 45 -13.83 -19.30 -18.42
C LYS A 45 -13.10 -19.45 -17.08
N LEU A 46 -12.90 -18.35 -16.34
CA LEU A 46 -12.32 -18.36 -14.99
C LEU A 46 -13.27 -19.05 -14.00
N ARG A 47 -14.58 -18.79 -14.09
CA ARG A 47 -15.62 -19.48 -13.31
C ARG A 47 -15.68 -20.97 -13.61
N GLU A 48 -15.45 -21.39 -14.86
CA GLU A 48 -15.36 -22.82 -15.22
C GLU A 48 -14.08 -23.47 -14.69
N ARG A 49 -12.91 -22.82 -14.86
CA ARG A 49 -11.61 -23.33 -14.36
C ARG A 49 -11.55 -23.43 -12.84
N LEU A 50 -12.17 -22.49 -12.12
CA LEU A 50 -12.28 -22.50 -10.66
C LEU A 50 -13.52 -23.28 -10.18
N GLY A 51 -14.42 -23.64 -11.09
CA GLY A 51 -15.75 -24.21 -10.85
C GLY A 51 -15.79 -25.72 -10.72
N GLY A 52 -14.80 -26.33 -10.06
CA GLY A 52 -14.88 -27.73 -9.68
C GLY A 52 -16.13 -27.98 -8.82
N LYS A 53 -17.03 -28.86 -9.26
CA LYS A 53 -18.30 -29.18 -8.58
C LYS A 53 -18.07 -29.85 -7.21
N LYS A 54 -17.69 -29.08 -6.19
CA LYS A 54 -17.97 -29.47 -4.80
C LYS A 54 -19.48 -29.40 -4.62
N LYS A 55 -20.13 -30.55 -4.39
CA LYS A 55 -21.43 -30.56 -3.72
C LYS A 55 -21.22 -29.76 -2.43
N ARG A 56 -21.85 -28.60 -2.29
CA ARG A 56 -21.91 -27.92 -1.00
C ARG A 56 -22.63 -28.88 -0.05
N GLY A 57 -21.88 -29.46 0.89
CA GLY A 57 -22.50 -29.96 2.11
C GLY A 57 -23.33 -28.82 2.69
N LYS A 58 -24.43 -29.18 3.36
CA LYS A 58 -25.20 -28.20 4.13
C LYS A 58 -24.45 -27.92 5.44
N ASP A 59 -23.27 -27.31 5.30
CA ASP A 59 -22.57 -26.70 6.42
C ASP A 59 -23.40 -25.49 6.81
N ASP A 60 -24.10 -25.59 7.94
CA ASP A 60 -24.74 -24.43 8.53
C ASP A 60 -23.62 -23.45 8.94
N ASP A 61 -23.56 -22.28 8.28
CA ASP A 61 -22.55 -21.21 8.46
C ASP A 61 -22.66 -20.50 9.85
N ARG A 62 -23.05 -21.23 10.90
CA ARG A 62 -23.27 -20.74 12.26
C ARG A 62 -22.25 -21.34 13.20
N ALA A 63 -21.54 -20.47 13.92
CA ALA A 63 -20.76 -20.90 15.08
C ALA A 63 -21.70 -21.51 16.13
N TYR A 64 -21.28 -22.63 16.72
CA TYR A 64 -22.04 -23.37 17.72
C TYR A 64 -21.18 -23.62 18.96
N PHE A 65 -21.84 -23.85 20.09
CA PHE A 65 -21.17 -24.14 21.35
C PHE A 65 -20.86 -25.64 21.45
N THR A 66 -19.62 -25.99 21.82
CA THR A 66 -19.26 -27.36 22.24
C THR A 66 -18.75 -27.35 23.67
N PHE A 67 -18.96 -28.45 24.38
CA PHE A 67 -18.37 -28.66 25.71
C PHE A 67 -17.08 -29.45 25.57
N LYS A 68 -15.98 -28.90 26.11
CA LYS A 68 -14.70 -29.60 26.29
C LYS A 68 -14.19 -29.31 27.69
N ASN A 69 -13.94 -30.36 28.47
CA ASN A 69 -13.39 -30.29 29.84
C ASN A 69 -14.12 -29.26 30.73
N ASP A 70 -15.45 -29.42 30.88
CA ASP A 70 -16.34 -28.51 31.62
C ASP A 70 -16.36 -27.04 31.18
N ARG A 71 -15.78 -26.72 30.01
CA ARG A 71 -15.81 -25.38 29.42
C ARG A 71 -16.60 -25.35 28.12
N VAL A 72 -17.42 -24.33 27.99
CA VAL A 72 -18.13 -24.00 26.75
C VAL A 72 -17.15 -23.30 25.80
N VAL A 73 -16.90 -23.91 24.64
CA VAL A 73 -16.02 -23.40 23.60
C VAL A 73 -16.82 -23.10 22.34
N ILE A 74 -16.71 -21.87 21.82
CA ILE A 74 -17.31 -21.50 20.54
C ILE A 74 -16.55 -22.21 19.43
N THR A 75 -17.22 -23.15 18.77
CA THR A 75 -16.69 -23.90 17.64
C THR A 75 -17.26 -23.31 16.35
N SER A 76 -16.37 -22.74 15.54
CA SER A 76 -16.70 -22.23 14.22
C SER A 76 -16.61 -23.35 13.18
N CYS A 77 -17.48 -23.34 12.17
CA CYS A 77 -17.31 -24.21 11.00
C CYS A 77 -16.07 -23.80 10.20
N GLU A 78 -15.53 -24.71 9.38
CA GLU A 78 -14.31 -24.48 8.58
C GLU A 78 -14.46 -23.25 7.66
N SER A 79 -15.66 -23.04 7.10
CA SER A 79 -16.02 -21.83 6.34
C SER A 79 -15.88 -20.54 7.17
N HIS A 80 -16.38 -20.54 8.41
CA HIS A 80 -16.32 -19.37 9.29
C HIS A 80 -14.90 -19.07 9.77
N THR A 81 -14.10 -20.10 10.10
CA THR A 81 -12.67 -19.91 10.36
C THR A 81 -11.93 -19.37 9.14
N ASN A 82 -12.22 -19.87 7.94
CA ASN A 82 -11.61 -19.37 6.70
C ASN A 82 -12.01 -17.91 6.39
N ILE A 83 -13.23 -17.48 6.76
CA ILE A 83 -13.67 -16.08 6.65
C ILE A 83 -12.91 -15.20 7.66
N ILE A 84 -12.79 -15.63 8.92
CA ILE A 84 -12.03 -14.90 9.95
C ILE A 84 -10.56 -14.78 9.54
N THR A 85 -9.92 -15.89 9.15
CA THR A 85 -8.52 -15.90 8.70
C THR A 85 -8.32 -14.97 7.52
N ARG A 86 -9.18 -15.01 6.49
CA ARG A 86 -9.10 -14.07 5.36
C ARG A 86 -9.33 -12.61 5.75
N ALA A 87 -10.19 -12.33 6.73
CA ALA A 87 -10.39 -10.98 7.23
C ALA A 87 -9.15 -10.47 7.98
N LEU A 88 -8.54 -11.32 8.80
CA LEU A 88 -7.28 -11.02 9.50
C LEU A 88 -6.12 -10.85 8.52
N GLU A 89 -5.94 -11.77 7.56
CA GLU A 89 -4.96 -11.66 6.47
C GLU A 89 -5.17 -10.36 5.67
N ASN A 90 -6.42 -10.00 5.35
CA ASN A 90 -6.71 -8.76 4.64
C ASN A 90 -6.42 -7.52 5.48
N GLN A 91 -6.69 -7.54 6.79
CA GLN A 91 -6.35 -6.46 7.71
C GLN A 91 -4.82 -6.31 7.85
N VAL A 92 -4.11 -7.42 8.04
CA VAL A 92 -2.64 -7.48 8.08
C VAL A 92 -2.04 -6.97 6.77
N ASN A 93 -2.55 -7.39 5.62
CA ASN A 93 -2.11 -6.92 4.31
C ASN A 93 -2.38 -5.42 4.09
N ARG A 94 -3.46 -4.86 4.65
CA ARG A 94 -3.69 -3.40 4.65
C ARG A 94 -2.70 -2.67 5.56
N CYS A 95 -2.38 -3.21 6.74
CA CYS A 95 -1.34 -2.65 7.61
C CYS A 95 0.07 -2.69 6.99
N TYR A 96 0.28 -3.55 5.99
CA TYR A 96 1.50 -3.61 5.18
C TYR A 96 1.40 -2.93 3.81
N GLN A 97 0.25 -2.33 3.46
CA GLN A 97 0.16 -1.49 2.26
C GLN A 97 0.83 -0.14 2.55
N ILE A 98 1.78 0.21 1.70
CA ILE A 98 2.41 1.52 1.69
C ILE A 98 1.37 2.52 1.18
N ASP A 99 0.80 3.31 2.09
CA ASP A 99 -0.04 4.46 1.72
C ASP A 99 0.83 5.51 1.04
N ILE A 100 0.82 5.53 -0.30
CA ILE A 100 1.57 6.50 -1.10
C ILE A 100 0.94 7.88 -0.89
N ARG A 101 1.63 8.72 -0.12
CA ARG A 101 1.19 10.06 0.25
C ARG A 101 1.40 11.08 -0.87
N ASN A 102 0.31 11.44 -1.56
CA ASN A 102 0.31 12.45 -2.63
C ASN A 102 0.58 13.88 -2.15
N ASP A 103 0.59 14.14 -0.84
CA ASP A 103 0.89 15.43 -0.20
C ASP A 103 2.39 15.64 0.09
N THR A 104 3.27 14.85 -0.55
CA THR A 104 4.71 14.81 -0.23
C THR A 104 5.61 15.18 -1.42
N ILE A 105 6.79 15.70 -1.11
CA ILE A 105 7.81 16.06 -2.10
C ILE A 105 8.56 14.78 -2.50
N GLN A 106 8.25 14.29 -3.70
CA GLN A 106 8.96 13.16 -4.30
C GLN A 106 10.43 13.52 -4.56
N THR A 107 11.34 12.61 -4.21
CA THR A 107 12.78 12.78 -4.42
C THR A 107 13.31 11.88 -5.53
N SER A 108 14.53 12.16 -6.00
CA SER A 108 15.23 11.23 -6.91
C SER A 108 15.42 9.86 -6.24
N TRP A 109 15.22 8.77 -6.99
CA TRP A 109 15.41 7.39 -6.55
C TRP A 109 16.88 7.08 -6.19
N ARG A 110 17.29 7.51 -4.99
CA ARG A 110 18.66 7.43 -4.45
C ARG A 110 18.61 7.36 -2.94
N CYS A 111 19.56 6.66 -2.33
CA CYS A 111 19.74 6.64 -0.89
C CYS A 111 20.05 8.04 -0.35
N CYS A 112 19.28 8.48 0.63
CA CYS A 112 19.42 9.77 1.32
C CYS A 112 20.68 9.89 2.20
N LEU A 113 21.48 8.82 2.31
CA LEU A 113 22.76 8.79 3.02
C LEU A 113 23.93 8.71 2.04
N CYS A 114 24.02 7.65 1.22
CA CYS A 114 25.18 7.41 0.35
C CYS A 114 25.07 7.95 -1.09
N HIS A 115 23.92 8.52 -1.47
CA HIS A 115 23.62 9.06 -2.81
C HIS A 115 23.58 8.00 -3.96
N LEU A 116 23.69 6.70 -3.65
CA LEU A 116 23.64 5.61 -4.64
C LEU A 116 22.19 5.16 -4.90
N GLY A 117 21.92 4.61 -6.08
CA GLY A 117 20.64 3.96 -6.40
C GLY A 117 20.57 2.49 -5.96
N SER A 118 19.49 1.81 -6.33
CA SER A 118 19.30 0.37 -6.14
C SER A 118 20.39 -0.48 -6.80
N ALA A 119 20.68 -1.64 -6.20
CA ALA A 119 21.64 -2.64 -6.65
C ALA A 119 23.07 -2.11 -6.92
N GLN A 120 23.43 -0.95 -6.36
CA GLN A 120 24.77 -0.38 -6.47
C GLN A 120 25.66 -0.92 -5.36
N ARG A 121 26.86 -1.40 -5.72
CA ARG A 121 27.91 -1.85 -4.79
C ARG A 121 27.46 -2.92 -3.79
N GLU A 122 26.54 -3.79 -4.19
CA GLU A 122 26.04 -4.94 -3.40
C GLU A 122 25.11 -4.58 -2.21
N LEU A 123 24.73 -3.31 -2.00
CA LEU A 123 23.82 -2.86 -0.91
C LEU A 123 22.33 -3.24 -1.09
N GLY A 124 21.99 -4.08 -2.06
CA GLY A 124 20.60 -4.42 -2.38
C GLY A 124 19.77 -3.23 -2.86
N ASP A 125 18.47 -3.28 -2.59
CA ASP A 125 17.49 -2.26 -3.03
C ASP A 125 17.32 -1.11 -2.02
N LEU A 126 16.57 -0.07 -2.40
CA LEU A 126 16.21 1.04 -1.53
C LEU A 126 14.92 0.72 -0.75
N PHE A 127 14.98 0.91 0.57
CA PHE A 127 13.87 0.80 1.49
C PHE A 127 13.22 2.17 1.70
N GLY A 128 11.89 2.19 1.71
CA GLY A 128 11.07 3.39 1.78
C GLY A 128 9.67 3.13 1.19
N PRO A 129 8.88 4.19 0.95
CA PRO A 129 9.17 5.59 1.26
C PRO A 129 9.07 5.85 2.77
N TYR A 130 10.06 6.58 3.31
CA TYR A 130 9.94 7.21 4.62
C TYR A 130 9.65 8.71 4.43
N TYR A 131 8.95 9.32 5.39
CA TYR A 131 8.54 10.73 5.29
C TYR A 131 9.26 11.58 6.34
N MET A 132 9.89 12.67 5.90
CA MET A 132 10.54 13.65 6.78
C MET A 132 9.86 15.02 6.67
N THR A 133 9.41 15.54 7.81
CA THR A 133 9.06 16.95 7.97
C THR A 133 10.31 17.82 8.03
N PRO A 134 10.56 18.70 7.04
CA PRO A 134 11.81 19.46 6.96
C PRO A 134 11.95 20.55 8.03
N SER A 135 10.83 21.05 8.58
CA SER A 135 10.81 22.12 9.57
C SER A 135 9.87 21.80 10.73
N SER A 136 10.45 21.56 11.92
CA SER A 136 9.73 21.48 13.19
C SER A 136 10.23 22.49 14.23
N SER A 137 11.25 23.29 13.91
CA SER A 137 11.63 24.48 14.68
C SER A 137 12.01 25.64 13.76
N PRO A 138 11.46 26.85 13.96
CA PRO A 138 11.85 28.06 13.25
C PRO A 138 13.15 28.70 13.80
N SER A 139 13.83 28.10 14.78
CA SER A 139 14.89 28.76 15.56
C SER A 139 16.34 28.59 15.05
N SER A 140 16.58 27.86 13.95
CA SER A 140 17.93 27.61 13.44
C SER A 140 18.03 27.85 11.93
N SER A 141 18.65 28.96 11.55
CA SER A 141 18.80 29.46 10.17
C SER A 141 19.71 28.63 9.24
N THR A 142 20.19 27.47 9.68
CA THR A 142 21.13 26.62 8.94
C THR A 142 20.86 25.12 9.09
N SER A 143 19.58 24.71 9.02
CA SER A 143 19.27 23.28 8.83
C SER A 143 19.79 22.83 7.45
N PRO A 144 20.65 21.80 7.36
CA PRO A 144 21.17 21.33 6.08
C PRO A 144 20.05 20.73 5.23
N TRP A 145 20.08 20.99 3.92
CA TRP A 145 19.10 20.49 2.95
C TRP A 145 19.76 19.57 1.92
N PRO A 146 19.18 18.40 1.62
CA PRO A 146 19.74 17.44 0.66
C PRO A 146 19.41 17.86 -0.78
N THR A 147 20.14 18.85 -1.30
CA THR A 147 19.95 19.37 -2.67
C THR A 147 20.12 18.30 -3.76
N PHE A 148 20.78 17.19 -3.44
CA PHE A 148 20.96 16.03 -4.31
C PHE A 148 19.73 15.12 -4.44
N LEU A 149 18.77 15.19 -3.49
CA LEU A 149 17.51 14.45 -3.52
C LEU A 149 16.42 15.25 -4.23
N CYS A 150 16.27 16.53 -3.86
CA CYS A 150 15.33 17.47 -4.46
C CYS A 150 15.77 18.92 -4.26
N LYS A 151 15.28 19.81 -5.12
CA LYS A 151 15.45 21.27 -4.95
C LYS A 151 14.64 21.70 -3.73
N LYS A 152 15.22 22.57 -2.89
CA LYS A 152 14.52 23.11 -1.71
C LYS A 152 13.20 23.77 -2.13
N PRO A 153 12.05 23.41 -1.53
CA PRO A 153 10.77 24.03 -1.86
C PRO A 153 10.80 25.52 -1.52
N LYS A 154 10.14 26.32 -2.36
CA LYS A 154 9.98 27.77 -2.15
C LYS A 154 8.73 28.12 -1.35
N ALA A 155 7.80 27.18 -1.18
CA ALA A 155 6.51 27.41 -0.57
C ALA A 155 6.57 27.35 0.95
N GLU A 156 5.73 28.16 1.60
CA GLU A 156 5.55 28.23 3.05
C GLU A 156 4.79 27.01 3.61
N ASN A 157 4.13 26.23 2.75
CA ASN A 157 3.47 24.99 3.13
C ASN A 157 4.51 23.90 3.45
N ILE A 158 4.50 23.44 4.69
CA ILE A 158 5.37 22.37 5.19
C ILE A 158 4.86 21.03 4.62
N MET A 159 5.37 20.66 3.44
CA MET A 159 5.19 19.33 2.87
C MET A 159 6.28 18.38 3.41
N ASP A 160 5.91 17.15 3.74
CA ASP A 160 6.88 16.12 4.07
C ASP A 160 7.68 15.73 2.82
N VAL A 161 8.96 15.41 3.00
CA VAL A 161 9.87 14.95 1.94
C VAL A 161 9.94 13.42 1.98
N GLU A 162 9.73 12.81 0.82
CA GLU A 162 9.90 11.37 0.60
C GLU A 162 11.40 11.02 0.60
N VAL A 163 11.84 10.07 1.43
CA VAL A 163 13.24 9.63 1.49
C VAL A 163 13.37 8.10 1.44
N TRP A 164 14.44 7.67 0.76
CA TRP A 164 14.76 6.27 0.47
C TRP A 164 16.17 5.94 0.97
N MET A 165 16.45 4.71 1.40
CA MET A 165 17.78 4.33 1.88
C MET A 165 18.07 2.84 1.75
N HIS A 166 19.33 2.46 1.53
CA HIS A 166 19.74 1.05 1.67
C HIS A 166 19.67 0.58 3.12
N GLY A 167 19.40 -0.71 3.31
CA GLY A 167 19.29 -1.33 4.64
C GLY A 167 20.56 -1.13 5.46
N ASP A 168 21.72 -1.48 4.91
CA ASP A 168 23.00 -1.32 5.60
C ASP A 168 23.31 0.14 5.95
N CYS A 169 23.02 1.08 5.03
CA CYS A 169 23.24 2.50 5.27
C CYS A 169 22.48 3.02 6.49
N VAL A 170 21.27 2.50 6.76
CA VAL A 170 20.45 2.93 7.90
C VAL A 170 20.69 2.10 9.16
N LEU A 171 20.95 0.79 9.03
CA LEU A 171 21.25 -0.07 10.19
C LEU A 171 22.61 0.23 10.82
N TRP A 172 23.57 0.72 10.03
CA TRP A 172 24.85 1.24 10.53
C TRP A 172 24.80 2.71 10.99
N ALA A 173 23.64 3.37 10.93
CA ALA A 173 23.52 4.75 11.39
C ALA A 173 23.24 4.80 12.90
N PRO A 174 24.05 5.51 13.71
CA PRO A 174 23.88 5.53 15.16
C PRO A 174 22.56 6.18 15.58
N ASP A 175 21.95 5.64 16.64
CA ASP A 175 20.68 6.06 17.25
C ASP A 175 19.43 5.99 16.34
N ILE A 176 19.50 5.29 15.20
CA ILE A 176 18.32 4.86 14.44
C ILE A 176 18.01 3.40 14.81
N GLN A 177 16.76 3.11 15.15
CA GLN A 177 16.31 1.75 15.50
C GLN A 177 15.14 1.34 14.62
N LEU A 178 15.16 0.10 14.14
CA LEU A 178 14.07 -0.51 13.38
C LEU A 178 13.11 -1.22 14.33
N ASN A 179 11.97 -0.58 14.60
CA ASN A 179 10.90 -1.15 15.43
C ASN A 179 9.79 -1.67 14.51
N GLY A 180 9.84 -2.96 14.20
CA GLY A 180 8.94 -3.59 13.21
C GLY A 180 9.23 -3.05 11.81
N ASN A 181 8.29 -2.28 11.25
CA ASN A 181 8.40 -1.60 9.96
C ASN A 181 8.70 -0.09 10.07
N HIS A 182 8.95 0.44 11.27
CA HIS A 182 9.18 1.87 11.49
C HIS A 182 10.60 2.16 11.98
N LEU A 183 11.25 3.16 11.39
CA LEU A 183 12.54 3.69 11.83
C LEU A 183 12.34 4.83 12.83
N THR A 184 12.72 4.61 14.08
CA THR A 184 12.68 5.67 15.11
C THR A 184 13.83 6.67 14.92
N ASN A 185 13.65 7.90 15.42
CA ASN A 185 14.61 9.01 15.36
C ASN A 185 15.09 9.46 13.95
N LEU A 186 14.67 8.81 12.87
CA LEU A 186 15.12 9.05 11.50
C LEU A 186 15.09 10.53 11.08
N ASN A 187 13.99 11.24 11.38
CA ASN A 187 13.81 12.65 11.05
C ASN A 187 14.87 13.55 11.73
N VAL A 188 15.18 13.29 13.00
CA VAL A 188 16.21 14.02 13.77
C VAL A 188 17.61 13.68 13.25
N LYS A 189 17.87 12.39 13.00
CA LYS A 189 19.21 11.90 12.66
C LYS A 189 19.62 12.22 11.23
N LEU A 190 18.73 12.17 10.25
CA LEU A 190 19.03 12.61 8.89
C LEU A 190 19.41 14.10 8.82
N LYS A 191 18.81 14.97 9.66
CA LYS A 191 19.23 16.38 9.77
C LYS A 191 20.66 16.53 10.27
N GLN A 192 21.12 15.65 11.17
CA GLN A 192 22.52 15.57 11.59
C GLN A 192 23.41 15.06 10.44
N PHE A 193 23.05 13.93 9.80
CA PHE A 193 23.85 13.30 8.75
C PHE A 193 23.99 14.16 7.49
N TRP A 194 22.99 14.98 7.13
CA TRP A 194 23.10 15.91 6.00
C TRP A 194 24.02 17.11 6.27
N GLY A 195 24.44 17.36 7.51
CA GLY A 195 25.56 18.27 7.81
C GLY A 195 26.93 17.56 7.77
N GLN A 196 26.96 16.24 7.87
CA GLN A 196 28.16 15.43 8.01
C GLN A 196 28.71 14.97 6.65
N HIS A 197 30.00 15.23 6.41
CA HIS A 197 30.68 14.97 5.14
C HIS A 197 31.57 13.72 5.23
N CYS A 198 31.46 12.83 4.26
CA CYS A 198 32.22 11.58 4.22
C CYS A 198 33.71 11.82 3.92
N ALA A 199 34.61 11.40 4.80
CA ALA A 199 36.06 11.58 4.63
C ALA A 199 36.67 10.88 3.40
N VAL A 200 35.93 10.00 2.71
CA VAL A 200 36.39 9.28 1.51
C VAL A 200 35.87 9.89 0.20
N CYS A 201 34.68 10.50 0.18
CA CYS A 201 34.08 11.02 -1.06
C CYS A 201 33.59 12.48 -0.97
N SER A 202 33.76 13.13 0.18
CA SER A 202 33.40 14.51 0.49
C SER A 202 31.92 14.90 0.27
N LYS A 203 31.03 13.91 0.09
CA LYS A 203 29.58 14.12 0.02
C LYS A 203 28.95 14.06 1.41
N VAL A 204 27.83 14.77 1.57
CA VAL A 204 27.01 14.75 2.79
C VAL A 204 26.34 13.39 3.03
N GLY A 205 25.65 13.21 4.16
CA GLY A 205 24.90 11.99 4.49
C GLY A 205 25.76 10.87 5.06
N ALA A 206 27.00 11.17 5.48
CA ALA A 206 27.81 10.24 6.25
C ALA A 206 27.18 9.98 7.62
N SER A 207 27.26 8.74 8.11
CA SER A 207 26.60 8.32 9.35
C SER A 207 27.49 7.49 10.28
N ILE A 208 28.47 6.75 9.75
CA ILE A 208 29.33 5.87 10.54
C ILE A 208 30.54 6.66 11.05
N PRO A 209 30.76 6.78 12.37
CA PRO A 209 31.96 7.40 12.91
C PRO A 209 33.17 6.46 12.84
N VAL A 210 34.36 7.05 12.65
CA VAL A 210 35.65 6.34 12.66
C VAL A 210 36.26 6.44 14.06
N LEU A 211 36.42 5.30 14.74
CA LEU A 211 37.02 5.22 16.08
C LEU A 211 38.41 5.89 16.11
N GLY A 212 38.65 6.69 17.15
CA GLY A 212 39.89 7.44 17.33
C GLY A 212 40.01 8.72 16.50
N THR A 213 38.99 9.11 15.71
CA THR A 213 38.99 10.37 14.95
C THR A 213 37.61 11.04 14.94
N GLU A 214 37.55 12.30 14.53
CA GLU A 214 36.27 13.01 14.29
C GLU A 214 35.67 12.73 12.89
N ASN A 215 36.29 11.83 12.12
CA ASN A 215 35.84 11.52 10.77
C ASN A 215 34.59 10.64 10.76
N VAL A 216 33.75 10.88 9.76
CA VAL A 216 32.53 10.11 9.48
C VAL A 216 32.55 9.61 8.05
N LEU A 217 31.93 8.46 7.82
CA LEU A 217 31.90 7.74 6.54
C LEU A 217 30.49 7.31 6.15
N HIS A 218 30.29 7.08 4.85
CA HIS A 218 29.20 6.24 4.37
C HIS A 218 29.58 4.77 4.51
N PHE A 219 28.61 3.89 4.85
CA PHE A 219 28.77 2.44 4.77
C PHE A 219 29.50 1.94 3.49
N PRO A 220 29.03 2.25 2.26
CA PRO A 220 29.71 1.82 1.04
C PRO A 220 31.10 2.41 0.82
N CYS A 221 31.48 3.48 1.54
CA CYS A 221 32.82 4.05 1.50
C CYS A 221 33.77 3.35 2.47
N ALA A 222 33.28 3.00 3.67
CA ALA A 222 34.02 2.20 4.65
C ALA A 222 34.37 0.81 4.07
N VAL A 223 33.37 0.10 3.51
CA VAL A 223 33.56 -1.20 2.85
C VAL A 223 34.54 -1.09 1.68
N GLN A 224 34.35 -0.15 0.75
CA GLN A 224 35.22 0.00 -0.42
C GLN A 224 36.69 0.30 -0.06
N LYS A 225 36.95 1.00 1.04
CA LYS A 225 38.31 1.31 1.52
C LYS A 225 38.89 0.22 2.43
N GLY A 226 38.09 -0.78 2.84
CA GLY A 226 38.52 -1.86 3.72
C GLY A 226 38.72 -1.43 5.18
N TYR A 227 37.90 -0.49 5.66
CA TYR A 227 37.79 -0.21 7.10
C TYR A 227 37.21 -1.45 7.82
N LYS A 228 37.65 -1.70 9.06
CA LYS A 228 37.04 -2.73 9.90
C LYS A 228 35.74 -2.17 10.49
N LEU A 229 34.66 -2.91 10.36
CA LEU A 229 33.32 -2.51 10.82
C LEU A 229 32.99 -3.28 12.10
N ASP A 230 32.65 -2.58 13.19
CA ASP A 230 32.27 -3.18 14.48
C ASP A 230 30.74 -3.08 14.67
N GLU A 231 30.06 -4.21 14.47
CA GLU A 231 28.60 -4.33 14.60
C GLU A 231 28.12 -4.04 16.03
N GLY A 232 28.93 -4.32 17.05
CA GLY A 232 28.57 -4.11 18.45
C GLY A 232 28.56 -2.64 18.86
N ARG A 233 29.22 -1.77 18.09
CA ARG A 233 29.32 -0.32 18.34
C ARG A 233 28.75 0.54 17.22
N LEU A 234 28.44 -0.04 16.06
CA LEU A 234 28.05 0.67 14.82
C LEU A 234 29.10 1.72 14.40
N THR A 235 30.38 1.39 14.62
CA THR A 235 31.53 2.24 14.31
C THR A 235 32.50 1.53 13.37
N CYS A 236 33.46 2.26 12.81
CA CYS A 236 34.51 1.66 12.00
C CYS A 236 35.93 2.05 12.47
N GLU A 237 36.90 1.17 12.26
CA GLU A 237 38.31 1.41 12.55
C GLU A 237 39.10 1.54 11.23
N PRO A 238 40.11 2.43 11.17
CA PRO A 238 41.05 2.43 10.07
C PRO A 238 41.79 1.08 10.00
N ARG A 239 42.21 0.71 8.78
CA ARG A 239 42.80 -0.61 8.49
C ARG A 239 44.17 -0.80 9.13
#